data_AF-A0A956Q9P7-F1
#
_entry.id   AF-A0A956Q9P7-F1
#
_cell.length_a   1.000
_cell.length_b   1.000
_cell.length_c   1.000
_cell.angle_alpha   90.00
_cell.angle_beta   90.00
_cell.angle_gamma   90.00
#
_symmetry.space_group_name_H-M   'P 1'
#
loop_
_entity.id
_entity.type
_entity.pdbx_description
1 polymer ?
#
loop_
_entity_poly.entity_id
_entity_poly.type
_entity_poly.pdbx_seq_one_letter_code
_entity_poly.pdbx_strand_id
1 'polypeptide(L)'
;MVQQLTPGPPLFLAGFSLGANILLKWLGERGNDLPETVVGACAVCSPLSLEACAARLEAEPMSRLYRWALIFRLKHLARAFARRHPGQLDDSQLHKIRTFWQFDEWITAPLHGYLNARDYWDRCSSLRFLDGVRRPTLLLNAVDDPFLDPRLLPPETAWVKTEFPLHGGHLGFVPRGGFDWLESRLLSFFSSLL
;
A
#
# COMPACT_ATOMS: atom_id res chain seq x y z
N MET A 1 -34.24 5.18 27.00
CA MET A 1 -33.80 6.44 26.36
C MET A 1 -32.27 6.42 26.32
N VAL A 2 -31.71 5.72 25.33
CA VAL A 2 -30.26 5.63 25.12
C VAL A 2 -29.95 6.50 23.92
N GLN A 3 -29.08 7.48 24.14
CA GLN A 3 -28.67 8.50 23.19
C GLN A 3 -28.30 7.87 21.84
N GLN A 4 -29.01 8.26 20.78
CA GLN A 4 -28.49 8.19 19.43
C GLN A 4 -27.19 9.00 19.43
N LEU A 5 -26.06 8.31 19.42
CA LEU A 5 -24.76 8.92 19.14
C LEU A 5 -24.89 9.53 17.75
N THR A 6 -24.90 10.85 17.67
CA THR A 6 -24.77 11.57 16.41
C THR A 6 -23.59 10.99 15.65
N PRO A 7 -23.73 10.61 14.36
CA PRO A 7 -22.61 10.14 13.59
C PRO A 7 -21.51 11.20 13.62
N GLY A 8 -20.28 10.78 13.92
CA GLY A 8 -19.11 11.66 13.90
C GLY A 8 -18.91 12.31 12.53
N PRO A 9 -18.03 13.32 12.41
CA PRO A 9 -17.78 13.98 11.13
C PRO A 9 -17.34 12.96 10.06
N PRO A 10 -17.65 13.22 8.77
CA PRO A 10 -17.26 12.34 7.67
C PRO A 10 -15.73 12.18 7.64
N LEU A 11 -15.27 10.95 7.52
CA LEU A 11 -13.88 10.53 7.50
C LEU A 11 -13.49 10.07 6.09
N PHE A 12 -12.46 10.71 5.56
CA PHE A 12 -11.81 10.34 4.31
C PHE A 12 -10.43 9.77 4.61
N LEU A 13 -10.08 8.67 3.93
CA LEU A 13 -8.83 7.96 4.15
C LEU A 13 -7.94 8.06 2.92
N ALA A 14 -6.64 8.33 3.12
CA ALA A 14 -5.67 8.27 2.04
C ALA A 14 -4.49 7.37 2.45
N GLY A 15 -4.19 6.38 1.61
CA GLY A 15 -3.05 5.50 1.74
C GLY A 15 -2.11 5.66 0.56
N PHE A 16 -0.80 5.59 0.83
CA PHE A 16 0.25 5.73 -0.18
C PHE A 16 1.19 4.53 -0.12
N SER A 17 1.62 4.02 -1.29
CA SER A 17 2.54 2.88 -1.38
C SER A 17 2.03 1.69 -0.55
N LEU A 18 2.85 1.10 0.32
CA LEU A 18 2.43 0.01 1.22
C LEU A 18 1.22 0.38 2.10
N GLY A 19 1.08 1.65 2.48
CA GLY A 19 -0.09 2.13 3.21
C GLY A 19 -1.39 2.07 2.40
N ALA A 20 -1.30 2.24 1.08
CA ALA A 20 -2.43 2.04 0.17
C ALA A 20 -2.85 0.56 0.12
N ASN A 21 -1.88 -0.36 0.07
CA ASN A 21 -2.15 -1.80 0.13
C ASN A 21 -2.84 -2.20 1.45
N ILE A 22 -2.33 -1.70 2.59
CA ILE A 22 -2.94 -1.93 3.91
C ILE A 22 -4.38 -1.38 3.94
N LEU A 23 -4.59 -0.16 3.44
CA LEU A 23 -5.90 0.48 3.39
C LEU A 23 -6.89 -0.32 2.55
N LEU A 24 -6.53 -0.71 1.33
CA LEU A 24 -7.40 -1.49 0.44
C LEU A 24 -7.74 -2.86 1.02
N LYS A 25 -6.75 -3.54 1.62
CA LYS A 25 -6.98 -4.80 2.33
C LYS A 25 -7.99 -4.61 3.47
N TRP A 26 -7.80 -3.60 4.31
CA TRP A 26 -8.70 -3.32 5.43
C TRP A 26 -10.12 -2.96 4.97
N LEU A 27 -10.26 -2.13 3.94
CA LEU A 27 -11.55 -1.78 3.34
C LEU A 27 -12.27 -3.02 2.78
N GLY A 28 -11.52 -3.90 2.11
CA GLY A 28 -12.05 -5.12 1.53
C GLY A 28 -12.45 -6.18 2.57
N GLU A 29 -11.67 -6.35 3.63
CA GLU A 29 -11.97 -7.28 4.72
C GLU A 29 -13.17 -6.82 5.56
N ARG A 30 -13.29 -5.50 5.79
CA ARG A 30 -14.40 -4.94 6.57
C ARG A 30 -15.68 -4.82 5.76
N GLY A 31 -15.59 -4.46 4.48
CA GLY A 31 -16.76 -4.30 3.61
C GLY A 31 -17.85 -3.46 4.27
N ASN A 32 -19.02 -4.06 4.52
CA ASN A 32 -20.17 -3.38 5.12
C ASN A 32 -20.01 -3.10 6.63
N ASP A 33 -19.08 -3.76 7.31
CA ASP A 33 -18.82 -3.57 8.75
C ASP A 33 -18.03 -2.28 9.04
N LEU A 34 -17.66 -1.52 8.00
CA LEU A 34 -17.03 -0.22 8.15
C LEU A 34 -18.00 0.78 8.79
N PRO A 35 -17.54 1.59 9.77
CA PRO A 35 -18.35 2.67 10.32
C PRO A 35 -18.92 3.56 9.21
N GLU A 36 -20.15 4.04 9.38
CA GLU A 36 -20.80 4.97 8.44
C GLU A 36 -20.04 6.30 8.31
N THR A 37 -19.23 6.63 9.32
CA THR A 37 -18.35 7.80 9.27
C THR A 37 -17.28 7.69 8.19
N VAL A 38 -16.88 6.49 7.75
CA VAL A 38 -15.93 6.33 6.64
C VAL A 38 -16.67 6.53 5.32
N VAL A 39 -16.48 7.69 4.70
CA VAL A 39 -17.24 8.10 3.50
C VAL A 39 -16.53 7.70 2.21
N GLY A 40 -15.20 7.73 2.18
CA GLY A 40 -14.44 7.36 1.00
C GLY A 40 -12.95 7.22 1.23
N ALA A 41 -12.25 6.67 0.25
CA ALA A 41 -10.83 6.39 0.34
C ALA A 41 -10.05 6.67 -0.96
N CYS A 42 -8.78 7.02 -0.83
CA CYS A 42 -7.82 7.10 -1.93
C CYS A 42 -6.64 6.17 -1.63
N ALA A 43 -6.32 5.28 -2.57
CA ALA A 43 -5.19 4.38 -2.52
C ALA A 43 -4.24 4.73 -3.67
N VAL A 44 -3.09 5.31 -3.34
CA VAL A 44 -2.13 5.85 -4.30
C VAL A 44 -0.90 4.95 -4.39
N CYS A 45 -0.57 4.55 -5.61
CA CYS A 45 0.56 3.70 -5.98
C CYS A 45 0.65 2.44 -5.12
N SER A 46 -0.49 1.77 -4.97
CA SER A 46 -0.59 0.57 -4.16
C SER A 46 0.20 -0.59 -4.78
N PRO A 47 1.07 -1.29 -4.03
CA PRO A 47 1.65 -2.55 -4.46
C PRO A 47 0.60 -3.67 -4.33
N LEU A 48 -0.32 -3.73 -5.30
CA LEU A 48 -1.51 -4.60 -5.27
C LEU A 48 -1.19 -6.10 -5.07
N SER A 49 -0.04 -6.54 -5.59
CA SER A 49 0.55 -7.87 -5.35
C SER A 49 1.98 -7.68 -4.85
N LEU A 50 2.22 -8.02 -3.58
CA LEU A 50 3.55 -7.87 -2.97
C LEU A 50 4.59 -8.75 -3.66
N GLU A 51 4.21 -9.97 -4.04
CA GLU A 51 5.06 -10.89 -4.79
C GLU A 51 5.45 -10.32 -6.17
N ALA A 52 4.47 -9.82 -6.93
CA ALA A 52 4.75 -9.27 -8.25
C ALA A 52 5.58 -7.98 -8.18
N CYS A 53 5.33 -7.13 -7.20
CA CYS A 53 6.13 -5.94 -6.94
C CYS A 53 7.58 -6.31 -6.61
N ALA A 54 7.79 -7.29 -5.72
CA ALA A 54 9.12 -7.78 -5.37
C ALA A 54 9.84 -8.34 -6.61
N ALA A 55 9.17 -9.20 -7.37
CA ALA A 55 9.73 -9.82 -8.58
C ALA A 55 10.12 -8.77 -9.63
N ARG A 56 9.28 -7.76 -9.86
CA ARG A 56 9.54 -6.68 -10.82
C ARG A 56 10.75 -5.84 -10.41
N LEU A 57 10.81 -5.40 -9.15
CA LEU A 57 11.95 -4.64 -8.63
C LEU A 57 13.25 -5.45 -8.60
N GLU A 58 13.15 -6.78 -8.50
CA GLU A 58 14.30 -7.67 -8.58
C GLU A 58 14.82 -7.82 -10.01
N ALA A 59 13.92 -7.97 -10.98
CA ALA A 59 14.23 -8.17 -12.40
C ALA A 59 14.75 -6.90 -13.10
N GLU A 60 14.25 -5.71 -12.75
CA GLU A 60 14.57 -4.50 -13.51
C GLU A 60 15.92 -3.86 -13.09
N PRO A 61 16.88 -3.71 -14.03
CA PRO A 61 18.19 -3.11 -13.73
C PRO A 61 18.11 -1.65 -13.26
N MET A 62 17.16 -0.88 -13.80
CA MET A 62 16.95 0.53 -13.44
C MET A 62 16.43 0.68 -12.00
N SER A 63 15.75 -0.35 -11.50
CA SER A 63 15.19 -0.41 -10.14
C SER A 63 16.22 -0.84 -9.09
N ARG A 64 17.47 -1.19 -9.47
CA ARG A 64 18.50 -1.66 -8.53
C ARG A 64 18.87 -0.62 -7.47
N LEU A 65 19.03 0.64 -7.85
CA LEU A 65 19.34 1.72 -6.90
C LEU A 65 18.17 1.92 -5.94
N TYR A 66 16.95 1.92 -6.47
CA TYR A 66 15.73 2.05 -5.68
C TYR A 66 15.61 0.90 -4.67
N ARG A 67 15.73 -0.36 -5.14
CA ARG A 67 15.71 -1.57 -4.31
C ARG A 67 16.77 -1.51 -3.21
N TRP A 68 18.00 -1.14 -3.55
CA TRP A 68 19.08 -1.01 -2.57
C TRP A 68 18.74 0.04 -1.51
N ALA A 69 18.27 1.22 -1.91
CA ALA A 69 17.92 2.30 -0.98
C ALA A 69 16.76 1.91 -0.06
N LEU A 70 15.73 1.24 -0.59
CA LEU A 70 14.59 0.80 0.20
C LEU A 70 14.96 -0.31 1.19
N ILE A 71 15.68 -1.34 0.74
CA ILE A 71 16.17 -2.41 1.64
C ILE A 71 17.10 -1.84 2.72
N PHE A 72 17.96 -0.88 2.37
CA PHE A 72 18.81 -0.20 3.34
C PHE A 72 17.98 0.51 4.43
N ARG A 73 16.93 1.25 4.03
CA ARG A 73 16.00 1.89 4.98
C ARG A 73 15.24 0.87 5.83
N LEU A 74 14.72 -0.19 5.24
CA LEU A 74 14.01 -1.26 5.94
C LEU A 74 14.91 -1.93 7.00
N LYS A 75 16.17 -2.21 6.65
CA LYS A 75 17.17 -2.72 7.62
C LYS A 75 17.43 -1.73 8.75
N HIS A 76 17.45 -0.43 8.48
CA HIS A 76 17.61 0.57 9.53
C HIS A 76 16.42 0.60 10.49
N LEU A 77 15.19 0.52 9.95
CA LEU A 77 13.96 0.41 10.75
C LEU A 77 13.95 -0.86 11.59
N ALA A 78 14.33 -2.00 11.01
CA ALA A 78 14.44 -3.28 11.71
C ALA A 78 15.44 -3.20 12.88
N ARG A 79 16.62 -2.59 12.69
CA ARG A 79 17.58 -2.34 13.79
C ARG A 79 17.01 -1.42 14.86
N ALA A 80 16.31 -0.36 14.46
CA ALA A 80 15.69 0.55 15.43
C ALA A 80 14.61 -0.16 16.25
N PHE A 81 13.82 -1.02 15.61
CA PHE A 81 12.85 -1.89 16.27
C PHE A 81 13.53 -2.85 17.26
N ALA A 82 14.58 -3.57 16.84
CA ALA A 82 15.32 -4.49 17.70
C ALA A 82 15.89 -3.80 18.96
N ARG A 83 16.42 -2.58 18.81
CA ARG A 83 16.90 -1.78 19.94
C ARG A 83 15.79 -1.38 20.91
N ARG A 84 14.59 -1.09 20.41
CA ARG A 84 13.43 -0.70 21.22
C ARG A 84 12.71 -1.90 21.85
N HIS A 85 12.82 -3.06 21.23
CA HIS A 85 12.16 -4.31 21.63
C HIS A 85 13.18 -5.46 21.69
N PRO A 86 14.07 -5.46 22.71
CA PRO A 86 15.10 -6.50 22.84
C PRO A 86 14.49 -7.91 22.87
N GLY A 87 15.09 -8.83 22.11
CA GLY A 87 14.65 -10.23 22.04
C GLY A 87 13.52 -10.52 21.05
N GLN A 88 12.88 -9.50 20.45
CA GLN A 88 11.84 -9.70 19.43
C GLN A 88 12.39 -9.84 18.00
N LEU A 89 13.63 -9.40 17.77
CA LEU A 89 14.28 -9.50 16.46
C LEU A 89 15.80 -9.69 16.65
N ASP A 90 16.36 -10.73 16.02
CA ASP A 90 17.82 -10.86 15.87
C ASP A 90 18.29 -9.98 14.70
N ASP A 91 18.97 -8.88 15.04
CA ASP A 91 19.45 -7.92 14.05
C ASP A 91 20.87 -8.24 13.53
N SER A 92 21.52 -9.30 14.03
CA SER A 92 22.89 -9.69 13.68
C SER A 92 23.07 -10.01 12.20
N GLN A 93 22.05 -10.63 11.58
CA GLN A 93 22.08 -11.08 10.20
C GLN A 93 21.53 -10.05 9.20
N LEU A 94 21.03 -8.90 9.66
CA LEU A 94 20.42 -7.90 8.76
C LEU A 94 21.36 -7.48 7.62
N HIS A 95 22.67 -7.44 7.86
CA HIS A 95 23.66 -7.07 6.85
C HIS A 95 23.65 -7.99 5.61
N LYS A 96 23.23 -9.26 5.77
CA LYS A 96 23.15 -10.26 4.68
C LYS A 96 21.95 -10.07 3.75
N ILE A 97 20.90 -9.36 4.19
CA ILE A 97 19.69 -9.13 3.40
C ILE A 97 19.98 -8.19 2.21
N ARG A 98 19.62 -8.65 1.01
CA ARG A 98 19.81 -7.98 -0.30
C ARG A 98 18.56 -7.91 -1.16
N THR A 99 17.53 -8.69 -0.86
CA THR A 99 16.27 -8.76 -1.63
C THR A 99 15.04 -8.52 -0.76
N PHE A 100 13.90 -8.20 -1.37
CA PHE A 100 12.64 -8.05 -0.64
C PHE A 100 12.19 -9.40 -0.08
N TRP A 101 12.32 -10.47 -0.88
CA TRP A 101 12.07 -11.82 -0.40
C TRP A 101 12.86 -12.14 0.87
N GLN A 102 14.17 -11.87 0.92
CA GLN A 102 14.99 -12.11 2.11
C GLN A 102 14.56 -11.26 3.31
N PHE A 103 14.20 -10.00 3.07
CA PHE A 103 13.71 -9.12 4.13
C PHE A 103 12.40 -9.66 4.70
N ASP A 104 11.46 -10.02 3.84
CA ASP A 104 10.16 -10.52 4.26
C ASP A 104 10.25 -11.91 4.89
N GLU A 105 11.12 -12.78 4.40
CA GLU A 105 11.34 -14.14 4.92
C GLU A 105 11.92 -14.11 6.34
N TRP A 106 12.92 -13.26 6.57
CA TRP A 106 13.67 -13.29 7.83
C TRP A 106 13.20 -12.27 8.86
N ILE A 107 12.53 -11.20 8.42
CA ILE A 107 12.11 -10.10 9.29
C ILE A 107 10.59 -10.00 9.33
N THR A 108 9.96 -9.68 8.19
CA THR A 108 8.52 -9.37 8.17
C THR A 108 7.67 -10.55 8.61
N ALA A 109 7.90 -11.73 8.03
CA ALA A 109 7.09 -12.91 8.30
C ALA A 109 7.19 -13.39 9.76
N PRO A 110 8.40 -13.63 10.31
CA PRO A 110 8.54 -14.05 11.71
C PRO A 110 8.01 -13.01 12.70
N LEU A 111 8.29 -11.72 12.46
CA LEU A 111 7.88 -10.65 13.37
C LEU A 111 6.36 -10.52 13.50
N HIS A 112 5.62 -10.85 12.44
CA HIS A 112 4.17 -10.71 12.38
C HIS A 112 3.44 -12.07 12.45
N GLY A 113 4.15 -13.17 12.70
CA GLY A 113 3.57 -14.50 12.83
C GLY A 113 3.07 -15.14 11.53
N TYR A 114 3.64 -14.74 10.38
CA TYR A 114 3.45 -15.44 9.11
C TYR A 114 4.41 -16.63 9.01
N LEU A 115 4.03 -17.64 8.24
CA LEU A 115 4.84 -18.85 8.08
C LEU A 115 6.17 -18.57 7.36
N ASN A 116 6.14 -17.71 6.34
CA ASN A 116 7.27 -17.32 5.50
C ASN A 116 6.86 -16.09 4.64
N ALA A 117 7.77 -15.60 3.79
CA ALA A 117 7.51 -14.46 2.91
C ALA A 117 6.30 -14.67 2.00
N ARG A 118 6.12 -15.90 1.48
CA ARG A 118 5.02 -16.22 0.57
C ARG A 118 3.66 -16.18 1.29
N ASP A 119 3.57 -16.78 2.48
CA ASP A 119 2.37 -16.69 3.32
C ASP A 119 2.01 -15.23 3.64
N TYR A 120 3.03 -14.42 3.97
CA TYR A 120 2.86 -12.98 4.14
C TYR A 120 2.29 -12.32 2.87
N TRP A 121 2.89 -12.55 1.71
CA TRP A 121 2.44 -11.94 0.45
C TRP A 121 1.04 -12.37 0.05
N ASP A 122 0.71 -13.66 0.17
CA ASP A 122 -0.61 -14.21 -0.15
C ASP A 122 -1.72 -13.64 0.74
N ARG A 123 -1.39 -13.41 2.03
CA ARG A 123 -2.35 -12.88 3.01
C ARG A 123 -2.45 -11.35 2.98
N CYS A 124 -1.40 -10.66 2.54
CA CYS A 124 -1.32 -9.19 2.64
C CYS A 124 -1.48 -8.44 1.33
N SER A 125 -1.42 -9.10 0.17
CA SER A 125 -1.64 -8.46 -1.13
C SER A 125 -3.08 -7.98 -1.28
N SER A 126 -3.29 -6.69 -1.52
CA SER A 126 -4.62 -6.07 -1.51
C SER A 126 -5.49 -6.43 -2.72
N LEU A 127 -4.89 -6.87 -3.83
CA LEU A 127 -5.60 -7.17 -5.09
C LEU A 127 -6.82 -8.08 -4.89
N ARG A 128 -6.67 -9.10 -4.05
CA ARG A 128 -7.72 -10.10 -3.77
C ARG A 128 -8.86 -9.61 -2.85
N PHE A 129 -8.71 -8.42 -2.27
CA PHE A 129 -9.69 -7.84 -1.33
C PHE A 129 -10.54 -6.75 -1.99
N LEU A 130 -10.24 -6.36 -3.23
CA LEU A 130 -10.94 -5.27 -3.92
C LEU A 130 -12.45 -5.55 -4.08
N ASP A 131 -12.84 -6.79 -4.34
CA ASP A 131 -14.25 -7.19 -4.45
C ASP A 131 -15.03 -7.05 -3.14
N GLY A 132 -14.33 -7.00 -2.01
CA GLY A 132 -14.91 -6.78 -0.69
C GLY A 132 -15.15 -5.30 -0.35
N VAL A 133 -14.59 -4.36 -1.11
CA VAL A 133 -14.70 -2.92 -0.83
C VAL A 133 -16.14 -2.45 -0.95
N ARG A 134 -16.64 -1.71 0.05
CA ARG A 134 -18.02 -1.19 0.12
C ARG A 134 -18.09 0.31 0.42
N ARG A 135 -16.99 1.03 0.15
CA ARG A 135 -16.91 2.49 0.23
C ARG A 135 -16.29 3.04 -1.05
N PRO A 136 -16.78 4.18 -1.58
CA PRO A 136 -16.19 4.82 -2.74
C PRO A 136 -14.69 4.97 -2.57
N THR A 137 -13.93 4.36 -3.47
CA THR A 137 -12.48 4.28 -3.38
C THR A 137 -11.85 4.63 -4.72
N LEU A 138 -10.89 5.56 -4.71
CA LEU A 138 -10.02 5.83 -5.85
C LEU A 138 -8.73 5.00 -5.71
N LEU A 139 -8.49 4.09 -6.65
CA LEU A 139 -7.21 3.40 -6.83
C LEU A 139 -6.43 4.10 -7.94
N LEU A 140 -5.31 4.72 -7.60
CA LEU A 140 -4.50 5.53 -8.52
C LEU A 140 -3.08 4.98 -8.59
N ASN A 141 -2.67 4.43 -9.73
CA ASN A 141 -1.31 3.91 -9.93
C ASN A 141 -0.75 4.40 -11.27
N ALA A 142 0.42 5.03 -11.29
CA ALA A 142 1.03 5.45 -12.56
C ALA A 142 1.56 4.25 -13.35
N VAL A 143 1.38 4.23 -14.67
CA VAL A 143 1.84 3.14 -15.55
C VAL A 143 3.36 3.00 -15.53
N ASP A 144 4.08 4.12 -15.35
CA ASP A 144 5.54 4.16 -15.23
C ASP A 144 6.06 3.92 -13.80
N ASP A 145 5.22 3.45 -12.87
CA ASP A 145 5.63 3.04 -11.54
C ASP A 145 6.51 1.77 -11.58
N PRO A 146 7.76 1.80 -11.04
CA PRO A 146 8.64 0.63 -11.01
C PRO A 146 8.12 -0.54 -10.17
N PHE A 147 7.12 -0.33 -9.29
CA PHE A 147 6.49 -1.39 -8.52
C PHE A 147 5.31 -2.05 -9.24
N LEU A 148 4.70 -1.36 -10.21
CA LEU A 148 3.45 -1.79 -10.80
C LEU A 148 3.68 -2.83 -11.90
N ASP A 149 3.09 -4.01 -11.76
CA ASP A 149 2.97 -4.95 -12.88
C ASP A 149 1.70 -4.60 -13.69
N PRO A 150 1.82 -4.12 -14.94
CA PRO A 150 0.65 -3.72 -15.74
C PRO A 150 -0.34 -4.86 -16.01
N ARG A 151 0.09 -6.13 -15.86
CA ARG A 151 -0.77 -7.30 -16.04
C ARG A 151 -1.72 -7.53 -14.86
N LEU A 152 -1.48 -6.85 -13.74
CA LEU A 152 -2.25 -7.00 -12.50
C LEU A 152 -3.14 -5.78 -12.21
N LEU A 153 -3.36 -4.92 -13.21
CA LEU A 153 -4.27 -3.79 -13.07
C LEU A 153 -5.71 -4.28 -12.97
N PRO A 154 -6.39 -4.03 -11.84
CA PRO A 154 -7.77 -4.47 -11.68
C PRO A 154 -8.70 -3.60 -12.53
N PRO A 155 -9.82 -4.16 -13.02
CA PRO A 155 -10.88 -3.36 -13.59
C PRO A 155 -11.57 -2.51 -12.51
N GLU A 156 -12.34 -1.52 -12.95
CA GLU A 156 -13.26 -0.80 -12.05
C GLU A 156 -14.34 -1.74 -11.50
N THR A 157 -14.79 -1.43 -10.28
CA THR A 157 -15.94 -2.09 -9.65
C THR A 157 -16.97 -1.03 -9.26
N ALA A 158 -18.11 -1.47 -8.69
CA ALA A 158 -19.13 -0.53 -8.20
C ALA A 158 -18.60 0.43 -7.11
N TRP A 159 -17.54 0.05 -6.38
CA TRP A 159 -16.99 0.83 -5.27
C TRP A 159 -15.57 1.33 -5.52
N VAL A 160 -14.83 0.72 -6.44
CA VAL A 160 -13.43 1.05 -6.73
C VAL A 160 -13.32 1.62 -8.12
N LYS A 161 -13.04 2.93 -8.20
CA LYS A 161 -12.65 3.63 -9.41
C LYS A 161 -11.14 3.47 -9.62
N THR A 162 -10.70 3.16 -10.83
CA THR A 162 -9.28 2.91 -11.12
C THR A 162 -8.74 3.94 -12.10
N GLU A 163 -7.63 4.58 -11.75
CA GLU A 163 -6.97 5.56 -12.61
C GLU A 163 -5.51 5.20 -12.80
N PHE A 164 -5.11 5.06 -14.08
CA PHE A 164 -3.75 4.65 -14.46
C PHE A 164 -3.09 5.70 -15.36
N PRO A 165 -2.70 6.87 -14.83
CA PRO A 165 -2.02 7.88 -15.63
C PRO A 165 -0.69 7.35 -16.17
N LEU A 166 -0.31 7.79 -17.37
CA LEU A 166 0.93 7.33 -18.02
C LEU A 166 2.19 7.71 -17.24
N HIS A 167 2.13 8.83 -16.51
CA HIS A 167 3.27 9.40 -15.80
C HIS A 167 2.93 9.74 -14.36
N GLY A 168 3.87 9.42 -13.49
CA GLY A 168 3.84 9.75 -12.07
C GLY A 168 4.89 9.00 -11.26
N GLY A 169 5.54 7.98 -11.83
CA GLY A 169 6.43 7.09 -11.10
C GLY A 169 5.75 6.52 -9.85
N HIS A 170 6.54 6.16 -8.85
CA HIS A 170 5.96 5.58 -7.64
C HIS A 170 5.19 6.60 -6.77
N LEU A 171 5.64 7.85 -6.67
CA LEU A 171 4.96 8.93 -5.91
C LEU A 171 5.34 10.33 -6.45
N GLY A 172 5.78 10.41 -7.70
CA GLY A 172 6.32 11.61 -8.34
C GLY A 172 5.36 12.23 -9.36
N PHE A 173 4.07 12.32 -9.02
CA PHE A 173 3.03 12.92 -9.87
C PHE A 173 3.23 14.44 -10.04
N VAL A 174 4.24 14.81 -10.82
CA VAL A 174 4.60 16.20 -11.11
C VAL A 174 4.17 16.49 -12.55
N PRO A 175 3.01 17.12 -12.79
CA PRO A 175 2.67 17.57 -14.13
C PRO A 175 3.68 18.60 -14.62
N ARG A 176 3.75 18.80 -15.95
CA ARG A 176 4.43 19.96 -16.53
C ARG A 176 3.66 21.23 -16.14
N GLY A 177 3.98 21.83 -14.99
CA GLY A 177 3.44 23.12 -14.57
C GLY A 177 2.98 23.26 -13.11
N GLY A 178 3.10 22.24 -12.26
CA GLY A 178 2.70 22.33 -10.85
C GLY A 178 3.12 21.11 -10.01
N PHE A 179 3.08 21.26 -8.69
CA PHE A 179 3.45 20.20 -7.72
C PHE A 179 2.23 19.57 -7.02
N ASP A 180 1.02 20.00 -7.35
CA ASP A 180 -0.21 19.78 -6.57
C ASP A 180 -1.24 18.88 -7.28
N TRP A 181 -0.85 18.22 -8.38
CA TRP A 181 -1.80 17.43 -9.17
C TRP A 181 -2.41 16.29 -8.36
N LEU A 182 -1.57 15.57 -7.60
CA LEU A 182 -2.02 14.44 -6.81
C LEU A 182 -3.01 14.92 -5.74
N GLU A 183 -2.61 15.93 -4.97
CA GLU A 183 -3.41 16.54 -3.92
C GLU A 183 -4.74 17.06 -4.47
N SER A 184 -4.71 17.79 -5.59
CA SER A 184 -5.90 18.31 -6.26
C SER A 184 -6.82 17.19 -6.74
N ARG A 185 -6.26 16.11 -7.29
CA ARG A 185 -7.03 14.95 -7.76
C ARG A 185 -7.71 14.24 -6.59
N LEU A 186 -6.99 14.02 -5.48
CA LEU A 186 -7.51 13.38 -4.27
C LEU A 186 -8.63 14.23 -3.65
N LEU A 187 -8.40 15.55 -3.50
CA LEU A 187 -9.39 16.48 -2.96
C LEU A 187 -10.63 16.60 -3.85
N SER A 188 -10.45 16.58 -5.18
CA SER A 188 -11.56 16.56 -6.14
C SER A 188 -12.40 15.29 -5.99
N PHE A 189 -11.76 14.13 -5.82
CA PHE A 189 -12.48 12.87 -5.56
C PHE A 189 -13.27 12.95 -4.25
N PHE A 190 -12.64 13.35 -3.14
CA PHE A 190 -13.33 13.45 -1.85
C PHE A 190 -14.47 14.46 -1.87
N SER A 191 -14.27 15.60 -2.53
CA SER A 191 -15.32 16.63 -2.67
C SER A 191 -16.54 16.14 -3.45
N SER A 192 -16.37 15.18 -4.37
CA SER A 192 -17.50 14.59 -5.11
C SER A 192 -18.36 13.61 -4.31
N LEU A 193 -17.95 13.28 -3.09
CA LEU A 193 -18.66 12.37 -2.18
C LEU A 193 -19.41 13.10 -1.06
N LEU A 194 -19.31 14.44 -1.03
CA LEU A 194 -20.04 15.33 -0.13
C LEU A 194 -21.34 15.78 -0.79
#